data_AF-A0A0F9AU36-F1
#
_entry.id   AF-A0A0F9AU36-F1
#
_cell.length_a   1.000
_cell.length_b   1.000
_cell.length_c   1.000
_cell.angle_alpha   90.00
_cell.angle_beta   90.00
_cell.angle_gamma   90.00
#
_symmetry.space_group_name_H-M   'P 1'
#
loop_
_entity.id
_entity.type
_entity.pdbx_description
1 polymer ?
#
loop_
_entity_poly.entity_id
_entity_poly.type
_entity_poly.pdbx_seq_one_letter_code
_entity_poly.pdbx_strand_id
1 'polypeptide(L)'
;MTDDAPQPDRVEGARHPRDTPKLIGQGAAEAAFLDAFNSGKLHHAWMLTGPRGVGKATLAWRIARFLLATPDPDGGMFDLPPAETLDIDPEHPVAR
;
A
#
# COMPACT_ATOMS: atom_id res chain seq x y z
N MET A 1 -23.29 0.74 11.33
CA MET A 1 -23.06 2.19 11.49
C MET A 1 -22.75 2.71 10.10
N THR A 2 -23.55 3.61 9.55
CA THR A 2 -23.27 4.18 8.23
C THR A 2 -21.98 4.98 8.34
N ASP A 3 -20.96 4.59 7.57
CA ASP A 3 -19.66 5.28 7.51
C ASP A 3 -19.86 6.63 6.82
N ASP A 4 -20.38 7.61 7.57
CA ASP A 4 -20.67 8.98 7.14
C ASP A 4 -19.43 9.88 7.33
N ALA A 5 -18.25 9.27 7.45
CA ALA A 5 -17.01 10.00 7.53
C ALA A 5 -16.75 10.74 6.21
N PRO A 6 -16.31 12.01 6.25
CA PRO A 6 -15.89 12.71 5.05
C PRO A 6 -14.78 11.90 4.36
N GLN A 7 -14.85 11.81 3.02
CA GLN A 7 -13.90 11.09 2.17
C GLN A 7 -12.99 12.09 1.43
N PRO A 8 -12.10 12.83 2.13
CA PRO A 8 -11.33 13.92 1.53
C PRO A 8 -10.31 13.46 0.47
N ASP A 9 -9.88 12.20 0.53
CA ASP A 9 -8.96 11.57 -0.42
C ASP A 9 -9.65 11.00 -1.66
N ARG A 10 -10.99 11.03 -1.73
CA ARG A 10 -11.73 10.64 -2.91
C ARG A 10 -11.76 11.77 -3.95
N VAL A 11 -11.37 11.44 -5.17
CA VAL A 11 -11.52 12.32 -6.33
C VAL A 11 -12.88 12.08 -6.97
N GLU A 12 -13.53 13.15 -7.45
CA GLU A 12 -14.80 13.08 -8.17
C GLU A 12 -14.71 12.12 -9.37
N GLY A 13 -15.74 11.28 -9.56
CA GLY A 13 -15.79 10.28 -10.61
C GLY A 13 -14.93 9.02 -10.38
N ALA A 14 -14.08 9.00 -9.35
CA ALA A 14 -13.28 7.84 -8.98
C ALA A 14 -13.88 7.07 -7.79
N ARG A 15 -13.50 5.79 -7.67
CA ARG A 15 -13.67 5.03 -6.42
C ARG A 15 -12.81 5.65 -5.32
N HIS A 16 -13.18 5.42 -4.07
CA HIS A 16 -12.30 5.78 -2.96
C HIS A 16 -10.96 5.04 -3.11
N PRO A 17 -9.81 5.64 -2.75
CA PRO A 17 -8.51 4.97 -2.80
C PRO A 17 -8.51 3.58 -2.13
N ARG A 18 -9.16 3.45 -0.96
CA ARG A 18 -9.38 2.17 -0.26
C ARG A 18 -10.17 1.13 -1.10
N ASP A 19 -11.12 1.55 -1.92
CA ASP A 19 -11.99 0.67 -2.72
C ASP A 19 -11.47 0.43 -4.14
N THR A 20 -10.20 0.76 -4.38
CA THR A 20 -9.55 0.64 -5.68
C THR A 20 -8.62 -0.58 -5.69
N PRO A 21 -9.09 -1.76 -6.14
CA PRO A 21 -8.32 -3.01 -6.05
C PRO A 21 -7.13 -3.06 -7.01
N LYS A 22 -7.16 -2.28 -8.09
CA LYS A 22 -6.11 -2.24 -9.11
C LYS A 22 -5.59 -0.82 -9.27
N LEU A 23 -4.30 -0.65 -9.03
CA LEU A 23 -3.56 0.56 -9.36
C LEU A 23 -2.82 0.35 -10.68
N ILE A 24 -2.86 1.35 -11.56
CA ILE A 24 -2.16 1.34 -12.85
C ILE A 24 -1.02 2.36 -12.76
N GLY A 25 0.18 1.95 -13.19
CA GLY A 25 1.38 2.76 -13.05
C GLY A 25 2.02 2.62 -11.67
N GLN A 26 2.82 3.61 -11.26
CA GLN A 26 3.52 3.66 -9.97
C GLN A 26 4.53 2.53 -9.68
N GLY A 27 4.81 1.63 -10.63
CA GLY A 27 5.72 0.49 -10.40
C GLY A 27 7.11 0.87 -9.87
N ALA A 28 7.66 2.00 -10.28
CA ALA A 28 8.95 2.49 -9.73
C ALA A 28 8.85 2.87 -8.24
N ALA A 29 7.73 3.46 -7.81
CA ALA A 29 7.49 3.80 -6.41
C ALA A 29 7.19 2.55 -5.57
N GLU A 30 6.45 1.59 -6.13
CA GLU A 30 6.21 0.28 -5.49
C GLU A 30 7.52 -0.48 -5.28
N ALA A 31 8.37 -0.57 -6.31
CA ALA A 31 9.68 -1.21 -6.23
C ALA A 31 10.58 -0.54 -5.18
N ALA A 32 10.67 0.80 -5.18
CA ALA A 32 11.47 1.53 -4.19
C ALA A 32 11.00 1.28 -2.75
N PHE A 33 9.69 1.14 -2.54
CA PHE A 33 9.15 0.77 -1.24
C PHE A 33 9.50 -0.67 -0.85
N LEU A 34 9.31 -1.63 -1.76
CA LEU A 34 9.63 -3.03 -1.52
C LEU A 34 11.12 -3.25 -1.25
N ASP A 35 12.01 -2.55 -1.95
CA ASP A 35 13.45 -2.58 -1.70
C ASP A 35 13.77 -2.13 -0.27
N ALA A 36 13.15 -1.03 0.19
CA ALA A 36 13.33 -0.54 1.55
C ALA A 36 12.79 -1.52 2.60
N PHE A 37 11.61 -2.09 2.34
CA PHE A 37 10.99 -3.10 3.22
C PHE A 37 11.85 -4.37 3.32
N ASN A 38 12.22 -4.96 2.19
CA ASN A 38 13.04 -6.18 2.12
C ASN A 38 14.45 -6.00 2.71
N SER A 39 14.96 -4.76 2.77
CA SER A 39 16.24 -4.45 3.41
C SER A 39 16.18 -4.41 4.95
N GLY A 40 14.98 -4.47 5.54
CA GLY A 40 14.75 -4.29 6.98
C GLY A 40 14.99 -2.85 7.46
N LYS A 41 15.01 -1.86 6.55
CA LYS A 41 15.33 -0.45 6.85
C LYS A 41 14.24 0.50 6.36
N LEU A 42 13.00 0.24 6.77
CA LEU A 42 11.88 1.08 6.38
C LEU A 42 11.95 2.45 7.06
N HIS A 43 11.83 3.52 6.25
CA HIS A 43 11.76 4.88 6.78
C HIS A 43 10.47 5.11 7.59
N HIS A 44 10.57 5.90 8.65
CA HIS A 44 9.41 6.25 9.50
C HIS A 44 8.32 7.06 8.78
N ALA A 45 8.66 7.69 7.65
CA ALA A 45 7.73 8.48 6.86
C ALA A 45 8.04 8.35 5.36
N TRP A 46 6.98 8.34 4.56
CA TRP A 46 7.04 8.32 3.11
C TRP A 46 6.27 9.51 2.54
N MET A 47 6.87 10.19 1.56
CA MET A 47 6.25 11.34 0.89
C MET A 47 6.01 11.02 -0.58
N LEU A 48 4.73 10.88 -0.95
CA LEU A 48 4.32 10.63 -2.34
C LEU A 48 3.99 11.95 -3.03
N THR A 49 4.74 12.29 -4.07
CA THR A 49 4.59 13.56 -4.82
C THR A 49 4.18 13.31 -6.26
N GLY A 50 3.56 14.31 -6.89
CA GLY A 50 3.14 14.25 -8.29
C GLY A 50 1.75 14.87 -8.56
N PRO A 51 1.32 14.93 -9.83
CA PRO A 51 0.06 15.56 -10.22
C PRO A 51 -1.19 14.98 -9.54
N ARG A 52 -2.29 15.74 -9.49
CA ARG A 52 -3.57 15.25 -8.96
C ARG A 52 -4.10 14.11 -9.85
N GLY A 53 -4.64 13.06 -9.23
CA GLY A 53 -5.27 11.94 -9.95
C GLY A 53 -4.33 10.80 -10.38
N VAL A 54 -3.01 10.90 -10.19
CA VAL A 54 -2.05 9.86 -10.64
C VAL A 54 -2.01 8.58 -9.78
N GLY A 55 -2.90 8.44 -8.79
CA GLY A 55 -2.98 7.24 -7.93
C GLY A 55 -2.13 7.26 -6.65
N LYS A 56 -1.60 8.42 -6.24
CA LYS A 56 -0.77 8.55 -5.01
C LYS A 56 -1.47 8.04 -3.74
N ALA A 57 -2.73 8.45 -3.53
CA ALA A 57 -3.50 8.03 -2.37
C ALA A 57 -3.77 6.52 -2.40
N THR A 58 -4.10 5.97 -3.58
CA THR A 58 -4.27 4.52 -3.77
C THR A 58 -3.00 3.75 -3.45
N LEU A 59 -1.83 4.23 -3.89
CA LEU A 59 -0.54 3.63 -3.54
C LEU A 59 -0.31 3.64 -2.02
N ALA A 60 -0.57 4.77 -1.35
CA ALA A 60 -0.43 4.86 0.10
C ALA A 60 -1.31 3.84 0.83
N TRP A 61 -2.57 3.66 0.38
CA TRP A 61 -3.47 2.64 0.93
C TRP A 61 -2.96 1.21 0.67
N ARG A 62 -2.41 0.91 -0.52
CA ARG A 62 -1.79 -0.39 -0.80
C ARG A 62 -0.61 -0.67 0.12
N ILE A 63 0.29 0.29 0.30
CA ILE A 63 1.42 0.22 1.22
C ILE A 63 0.96 -0.05 2.66
N ALA A 64 -0.02 0.72 3.14
CA ALA A 64 -0.53 0.55 4.50
C ALA A 64 -1.15 -0.84 4.72
N ARG A 65 -1.92 -1.35 3.75
CA ARG A 65 -2.48 -2.71 3.79
C ARG A 65 -1.39 -3.77 3.80
N PHE A 66 -0.39 -3.62 2.94
CA PHE A 66 0.75 -4.53 2.88
C PHE A 66 1.48 -4.59 4.22
N LEU A 67 1.79 -3.45 4.84
CA LEU A 67 2.45 -3.39 6.16
C LEU A 67 1.62 -4.00 7.30
N LEU A 68 0.29 -3.91 7.22
CA LEU A 68 -0.60 -4.50 8.22
C LEU A 68 -0.82 -6.01 8.04
N ALA A 69 -0.62 -6.53 6.83
CA ALA A 69 -0.85 -7.93 6.49
C ALA A 69 0.45 -8.76 6.43
N THR A 70 1.58 -8.10 6.21
CA THR A 70 2.89 -8.74 6.02
C THR A 70 3.72 -8.54 7.28
N PRO A 71 4.19 -9.61 7.94
CA PRO A 71 5.14 -9.50 9.05
C PRO A 71 6.44 -8.80 8.61
N ASP A 72 7.09 -8.10 9.53
CA ASP A 72 8.40 -7.51 9.27
C ASP A 72 9.45 -8.63 9.04
N PRO A 73 10.38 -8.44 8.10
CA PRO A 73 11.48 -9.37 7.90
C PRO A 73 12.44 -9.28 9.10
N ASP A 74 12.39 -10.29 9.96
CA ASP A 74 13.19 -10.36 11.18
C ASP A 74 14.56 -11.04 10.97
N GLY A 75 14.88 -11.45 9.74
CA GLY A 75 16.15 -12.09 9.38
C GLY A 75 16.36 -13.47 10.02
N GLY A 76 15.27 -14.10 10.46
CA GLY A 76 15.27 -15.41 11.10
C GLY A 76 15.47 -16.57 10.11
N MET A 77 15.76 -17.76 10.64
CA MET A 77 15.93 -18.99 9.83
C MET A 77 14.66 -19.37 9.03
N PHE A 78 13.50 -18.85 9.42
CA PHE A 78 12.20 -19.09 8.79
C PHE A 78 11.58 -17.81 8.23
N ASP A 79 12.42 -16.87 7.82
CA ASP A 79 11.93 -15.64 7.22
C ASP A 79 11.18 -15.93 5.91
N LEU A 80 10.20 -15.08 5.62
CA LEU A 80 9.49 -15.15 4.37
C LEU A 80 10.43 -14.75 3.23
N PRO A 81 10.24 -15.29 2.01
CA PRO A 81 10.96 -14.79 0.86
C PRO A 81 10.71 -13.28 0.68
N PRO A 82 11.67 -12.52 0.13
CA PRO A 82 11.50 -11.10 -0.13
C PRO A 82 10.19 -10.82 -0.87
N ALA A 83 9.47 -9.79 -0.44
CA ALA A 83 8.21 -9.42 -1.07
C ALA A 83 8.45 -8.85 -2.48
N GLU A 84 7.76 -9.41 -3.47
CA GLU A 84 7.84 -9.00 -4.87
C GLU A 84 6.69 -8.07 -5.30
N THR A 85 5.62 -8.00 -4.48
CA THR A 85 4.41 -7.20 -4.76
C THR A 85 3.82 -6.63 -3.48
N LEU A 86 3.05 -5.54 -3.62
CA LEU A 86 2.21 -4.96 -2.56
C LEU A 86 0.80 -5.59 -2.52
N ASP A 87 0.52 -6.54 -3.40
CA ASP A 87 -0.75 -7.27 -3.39
C ASP A 87 -0.84 -8.15 -2.15
N ILE A 88 -2.00 -8.08 -1.48
CA ILE A 88 -2.34 -8.95 -0.37
C ILE A 88 -3.50 -9.86 -0.78
N ASP A 89 -3.63 -11.00 -0.11
CA ASP A 89 -4.76 -11.91 -0.33
C ASP A 89 -6.08 -11.13 -0.15
N PRO A 90 -6.98 -11.13 -1.17
CA PRO A 90 -8.29 -10.47 -1.06
C PRO A 90 -9.14 -10.95 0.11
N GLU A 91 -8.92 -12.17 0.60
CA GLU A 91 -9.61 -12.74 1.75
C GLU A 91 -8.96 -12.38 3.09
N HIS A 92 -7.78 -11.73 3.08
CA HIS A 92 -7.13 -11.25 4.29
C HIS A 92 -8.01 -10.20 5.00
N PRO A 93 -8.16 -10.23 6.34
CA PRO A 93 -9.01 -9.28 7.05
C PRO A 93 -8.71 -7.79 6.79
N VAL A 94 -7.45 -7.45 6.49
CA VAL A 94 -6.99 -6.09 6.15
C VAL A 94 -7.37 -5.64 4.72
N ALA A 95 -7.70 -6.59 3.84
CA ALA A 95 -8.11 -6.28 2.47
C ALA A 95 -9.54 -5.74 2.37
N ARG A 96 -10.35 -5.94 3.42
CA ARG A 96 -11.78 -5.58 3.49
C ARG A 96 -12.02 -4.15 3.98
#